data_AF-A0AAV2ISD4-F1
#
_entry.id   AF-A0AAV2ISD4-F1
#
_cell.length_a   1.000
_cell.length_b   1.000
_cell.length_c   1.000
_cell.angle_alpha   90.00
_cell.angle_beta   90.00
_cell.angle_gamma   90.00
#
_symmetry.space_group_name_H-M   'P 1'
#
loop_
_entity.id
_entity.type
_entity.pdbx_description
1 polymer ?
#
loop_
_entity_poly.entity_id
_entity_poly.type
_entity_poly.pdbx_seq_one_letter_code
_entity_poly.pdbx_strand_id
1 'polypeptide(L)'
;MKRLCFIGRNVALRQRVTQSSTWSDATYPETMSRANNAVDGNTSGNFSHSSCTHTLVNDTAPNWNVTFSTPQLVNRYVLYNRV
;
A
#
# COMPACT_ATOMS: atom_id res chain seq x y z
N MET A 1 25.56 10.99 23.01
CA MET A 1 25.01 10.18 21.90
C MET A 1 24.51 11.10 20.80
N LYS A 2 24.97 10.90 19.56
CA LYS A 2 24.71 11.79 18.42
C LYS A 2 23.21 11.78 18.07
N ARG A 3 22.59 12.96 17.97
CA ARG A 3 21.25 13.11 17.40
C ARG A 3 21.36 12.81 15.90
N LEU A 4 20.79 11.69 15.45
CA LEU A 4 20.58 11.43 14.02
C LEU A 4 19.44 12.31 13.52
N CYS A 5 19.61 12.89 12.34
CA CYS A 5 18.58 13.59 11.60
C CYS A 5 17.43 12.60 11.29
N PHE A 6 16.27 12.76 11.94
CA PHE A 6 15.06 12.00 11.65
C PHE A 6 14.32 12.60 10.46
N ILE A 7 14.86 12.47 9.24
CA ILE A 7 13.96 12.41 8.09
C ILE A 7 13.26 11.06 8.24
N GLY A 8 12.00 11.07 8.68
CA GLY A 8 11.27 9.85 9.05
C GLY A 8 11.35 8.80 7.95
N ARG A 9 11.98 7.65 8.23
CA ARG A 9 12.10 6.53 7.29
C ARG A 9 10.72 5.89 7.09
N ASN A 10 10.27 5.77 5.84
CA ASN A 10 9.10 4.96 5.52
C ASN A 10 9.45 3.47 5.68
N VAL A 11 9.04 2.87 6.80
CA VAL A 11 9.27 1.44 7.06
C VAL A 11 8.35 0.53 6.26
N ALA A 12 7.24 1.04 5.72
CA ALA A 12 6.27 0.28 4.92
C ALA A 12 6.75 0.04 3.48
N LEU A 13 7.69 0.83 2.96
CA LEU A 13 8.19 0.74 1.59
C LEU A 13 8.68 -0.69 1.26
N ARG A 14 8.13 -1.28 0.20
CA ARG A 14 8.43 -2.63 -0.32
C ARG A 14 8.25 -3.77 0.70
N GLN A 15 7.47 -3.54 1.75
CA GLN A 15 7.12 -4.61 2.69
C GLN A 15 6.19 -5.63 2.05
N ARG A 16 6.08 -6.79 2.71
CA ARG A 16 5.11 -7.81 2.32
C ARG A 16 3.72 -7.34 2.72
N VAL A 17 2.80 -7.37 1.78
CA VAL A 17 1.44 -6.86 1.95
C VAL A 17 0.42 -7.84 1.40
N THR A 18 -0.76 -7.83 1.97
CA THR A 18 -1.91 -8.61 1.52
C THR A 18 -3.14 -7.73 1.51
N GLN A 19 -4.13 -8.10 0.71
CA GLN A 19 -5.46 -7.53 0.78
C GLN A 19 -6.48 -8.65 0.65
N SER A 20 -7.69 -8.43 1.15
CA SER A 20 -8.77 -9.43 1.19
C SER A 20 -9.10 -10.01 -0.19
N SER A 21 -9.11 -9.16 -1.22
CA SER A 21 -9.39 -9.55 -2.60
C SER A 21 -8.71 -8.59 -3.58
N THR A 22 -8.46 -9.01 -4.82
CA THR A 22 -7.85 -8.15 -5.85
C THR A 22 -8.80 -8.01 -7.03
N TRP A 23 -9.16 -6.77 -7.36
CA TRP A 23 -10.03 -6.49 -8.49
C TRP A 23 -9.26 -6.51 -9.82
N SER A 24 -9.84 -7.14 -10.83
CA SER A 24 -9.38 -7.07 -12.22
C SER A 24 -10.57 -7.27 -13.16
N ASP A 25 -10.41 -6.82 -14.40
CA ASP A 25 -11.34 -7.07 -15.49
C ASP A 25 -10.58 -7.21 -16.82
N ALA A 26 -11.32 -7.28 -17.94
CA ALA A 26 -10.73 -7.41 -19.27
C ALA A 26 -9.87 -6.21 -19.71
N THR A 27 -10.11 -5.03 -19.14
CA THR A 27 -9.39 -3.77 -19.44
C THR A 27 -8.23 -3.55 -18.46
N TYR A 28 -8.42 -3.92 -17.20
CA TYR A 28 -7.52 -3.64 -16.10
C TYR A 28 -6.98 -4.96 -15.50
N PRO A 29 -5.73 -5.34 -15.84
CA PRO A 29 -5.12 -6.53 -15.28
C PRO A 29 -4.89 -6.38 -13.77
N GLU A 30 -4.81 -7.52 -13.05
CA GLU A 30 -4.61 -7.54 -11.60
C GLU A 30 -3.41 -6.70 -11.13
N THR A 31 -2.37 -6.54 -11.95
CA THR A 31 -1.20 -5.71 -11.68
C THR A 31 -1.55 -4.27 -11.28
N MET A 32 -2.67 -3.73 -11.76
CA MET A 32 -3.12 -2.36 -11.47
C MET A 32 -3.78 -2.21 -10.09
N SER A 33 -4.14 -3.32 -9.45
CA SER A 33 -4.96 -3.35 -8.23
C SER A 33 -4.28 -4.04 -7.04
N ARG A 34 -3.03 -4.50 -7.20
CA ARG A 34 -2.32 -5.32 -6.21
C ARG A 34 -2.10 -4.57 -4.90
N ALA A 35 -2.10 -5.30 -3.79
CA ALA A 35 -1.76 -4.77 -2.47
C ALA A 35 -0.41 -4.04 -2.44
N ASN A 36 0.57 -4.52 -3.21
CA ASN A 36 1.92 -3.96 -3.31
C ASN A 36 1.96 -2.50 -3.76
N ASN A 37 0.94 -2.05 -4.48
CA ASN A 37 0.88 -0.70 -5.02
C ASN A 37 0.80 0.36 -3.90
N ALA A 38 0.27 0.03 -2.71
CA ALA A 38 0.29 0.93 -1.56
C ALA A 38 1.68 1.12 -0.91
N VAL A 39 2.68 0.31 -1.29
CA VAL A 39 4.04 0.34 -0.72
C VAL A 39 5.13 0.39 -1.79
N ASP A 40 4.79 0.82 -3.01
CA ASP A 40 5.71 0.90 -4.15
C ASP A 40 6.60 2.17 -4.12
N GLY A 41 6.21 3.18 -3.35
CA GLY A 41 6.90 4.47 -3.21
C GLY A 41 6.35 5.59 -4.10
N ASN A 42 5.30 5.32 -4.88
CA ASN A 42 4.57 6.30 -5.67
C ASN A 42 3.26 6.66 -4.93
N THR A 43 2.97 7.96 -4.83
CA THR A 43 1.84 8.49 -4.06
C THR A 43 0.70 8.95 -4.95
N SER A 44 0.71 8.55 -6.22
CA SER A 44 -0.32 8.89 -7.19
C SER A 44 -1.65 8.24 -6.82
N GLY A 45 -2.66 9.06 -6.56
CA GLY A 45 -4.03 8.58 -6.36
C GLY A 45 -4.76 8.19 -7.66
N ASN A 46 -4.19 8.45 -8.85
CA ASN A 46 -4.83 8.07 -10.10
C ASN A 46 -4.69 6.55 -10.32
N PHE A 47 -5.82 5.84 -10.32
CA PHE A 47 -5.86 4.38 -10.50
C PHE A 47 -5.19 3.92 -11.80
N SER A 48 -5.31 4.68 -12.89
CA SER A 48 -4.69 4.34 -14.18
C SER A 48 -3.15 4.36 -14.14
N HIS A 49 -2.54 4.95 -13.11
CA HIS A 49 -1.09 4.94 -12.92
C HIS A 49 -0.56 3.64 -12.28
N SER A 50 -1.43 2.64 -12.04
CA SER A 50 -1.05 1.34 -11.45
C SER A 50 -0.35 1.45 -10.09
N SER A 51 -0.69 2.47 -9.31
CA SER A 51 -0.09 2.78 -7.99
C SER A 51 -1.15 2.90 -6.89
N CYS A 52 -2.32 2.29 -7.12
CA CYS A 52 -3.40 2.17 -6.14
C CYS A 52 -3.70 0.69 -5.89
N THR A 53 -4.24 0.38 -4.71
CA THR A 53 -4.81 -0.94 -4.40
C THR A 53 -6.30 -0.94 -4.77
N HIS A 54 -6.87 -2.11 -5.05
CA HIS A 54 -8.31 -2.24 -5.30
C HIS A 54 -8.83 -3.63 -4.92
N THR A 55 -9.78 -3.69 -3.98
CA THR A 55 -10.51 -4.91 -3.61
C THR A 55 -11.74 -5.09 -4.51
N LEU A 56 -12.34 -6.28 -4.52
CA LEU A 56 -13.58 -6.51 -5.26
C LEU A 56 -14.73 -5.66 -4.71
N VAL A 57 -15.65 -5.26 -5.59
CA VAL A 57 -16.82 -4.42 -5.24
C VAL A 57 -17.77 -5.15 -4.28
N ASN A 58 -17.84 -6.48 -4.35
CA ASN A 58 -18.69 -7.33 -3.51
C ASN A 58 -17.95 -7.90 -2.28
N ASP A 59 -16.75 -7.42 -1.98
CA ASP A 59 -16.02 -7.79 -0.76
C ASP A 59 -16.72 -7.16 0.46
N THR A 60 -17.27 -7.99 1.35
CA THR A 60 -18.07 -7.53 2.49
C THR A 60 -17.24 -7.08 3.69
N ALA A 61 -15.94 -7.39 3.71
CA ALA A 61 -15.02 -7.02 4.77
C ALA A 61 -13.62 -6.66 4.20
N PRO A 62 -13.54 -5.63 3.34
CA PRO A 62 -12.32 -5.30 2.63
C PRO A 62 -11.23 -4.90 3.63
N ASN A 63 -10.05 -5.51 3.50
CA ASN A 63 -8.91 -5.19 4.33
C ASN A 63 -7.61 -5.21 3.54
N TRP A 64 -6.65 -4.45 4.03
CA TRP A 64 -5.28 -4.41 3.54
C TRP A 64 -4.35 -4.49 4.74
N ASN A 65 -3.35 -5.37 4.67
CA ASN A 65 -2.42 -5.63 5.75
C ASN A 65 -0.98 -5.51 5.26
N VAL A 66 -0.13 -4.93 6.10
CA VAL A 66 1.33 -4.95 5.95
C VAL A 66 1.94 -5.84 7.01
N THR A 67 2.84 -6.73 6.60
CA THR A 67 3.59 -7.61 7.50
C THR A 67 5.05 -7.20 7.53
N PHE A 68 5.57 -6.96 8.72
CA PHE A 68 6.98 -6.70 8.97
C PHE A 68 7.65 -7.96 9.52
N SER A 69 8.85 -8.29 9.03
CA SER A 69 9.62 -9.44 9.52
C SER A 69 10.19 -9.24 10.93
N THR A 70 10.36 -8.00 11.35
CA THR A 70 10.78 -7.62 12.70
C THR A 70 9.87 -6.51 13.23
N PRO A 71 9.66 -6.43 14.55
CA PRO A 71 8.89 -5.35 15.15
C PRO A 71 9.43 -3.98 14.74
N GLN A 72 8.55 -3.11 14.22
CA GLN A 72 8.89 -1.76 13.83
C GLN A 72 8.34 -0.76 14.84
N LEU A 73 9.14 0.25 15.19
CA LEU A 73 8.64 1.41 15.93
C LEU A 73 8.01 2.39 14.93
N VAL A 74 6.67 2.45 14.93
CA VAL A 74 5.91 3.32 14.02
C VAL A 74 5.41 4.55 14.76
N ASN A 75 5.88 5.73 14.36
CA ASN A 75 5.51 7.00 14.98
C ASN A 75 4.49 7.81 14.15
N ARG A 76 4.28 7.46 12.88
CA ARG A 76 3.40 8.20 11.97
C ARG A 76 2.87 7.28 10.87
N TYR A 77 1.58 7.43 10.56
CA TYR A 77 0.93 6.85 9.39
C TYR A 77 0.60 7.97 8.41
N VAL A 78 0.80 7.70 7.11
CA VAL A 78 0.43 8.61 6.01
C VAL A 78 -0.33 7.78 4.98
N LEU A 79 -1.57 8.16 4.70
CA LEU A 79 -2.44 7.47 3.75
C LEU A 79 -2.70 8.40 2.56
N TYR A 80 -2.52 7.88 1.34
CA TYR A 80 -2.85 8.58 0.09
C TYR A 80 -4.12 7.95 -0.48
N ASN A 81 -5.16 8.76 -0.68
CA ASN A 81 -6.42 8.29 -1.22
C ASN A 81 -6.43 8.36 -2.75
N ARG A 82 -7.30 7.57 -3.38
CA ARG A 82 -7.60 7.67 -4.81
C ARG A 82 -8.12 9.07 -5.14
N VAL A 83 -7.72 9.62 -6.30
CA VAL A 83 -8.21 10.89 -6.86
C VAL A 83 -9.12 10.69 -8.06
#